data_AF-A0A944GNC3-F1
#
_entry.id   AF-A0A944GNC3-F1
#
_cell.length_a   1.000
_cell.length_b   1.000
_cell.length_c   1.000
_cell.angle_alpha   90.00
_cell.angle_beta   90.00
_cell.angle_gamma   90.00
#
_symmetry.space_group_name_H-M   'P 1'
#
loop_
_entity.id
_entity.type
_entity.pdbx_description
1 polymer ?
#
loop_
_entity_poly.entity_id
_entity_poly.type
_entity_poly.pdbx_seq_one_letter_code
_entity_poly.pdbx_strand_id
1 'polypeptide(L)'
;TYPKPLEELLEGAFGMYCEKVPWARDYEVSPKSVLREMLETGDSFKSYVAAYGIARSEGLLLRYLSDAFRVLDRTIPLDKRTEQLDDIVAWLGVVVRSVDSSLVDEWAGMGEAAQLAPPNAEEAVVADRRGMRVLVRNALFQRVRLAALGRADELGRLDLDWGFGERKWRTALEEFYEAHEELRIDADARSAAFLDIDESAELADRRWHVRQIFCDGEGDHDFRIEADVDLDATQDGGEVVFANFRAGFFEEL
;
A
#
# COMPACT_ATOMS: atom_id res chain seq x y z
N THR A 1 5.89 -18.47 -18.78
CA THR A 1 4.44 -18.39 -18.49
C THR A 1 4.28 -17.60 -17.20
N TYR A 2 3.27 -16.74 -17.07
CA TYR A 2 3.08 -15.87 -15.90
C TYR A 2 1.87 -16.32 -15.06
N PRO A 3 1.74 -15.93 -13.78
CA PRO A 3 0.57 -16.23 -12.97
C PRO A 3 -0.70 -15.60 -13.55
N LYS A 4 -1.74 -16.41 -13.76
CA LYS A 4 -3.04 -15.98 -14.28
C LYS A 4 -4.12 -16.17 -13.22
N PRO A 5 -4.24 -15.25 -12.25
CA PRO A 5 -5.19 -15.41 -11.15
C PRO A 5 -6.62 -15.45 -11.69
N LEU A 6 -7.41 -16.41 -11.20
CA LEU A 6 -8.82 -16.59 -11.54
C LEU A 6 -9.09 -16.81 -13.04
N GLU A 7 -8.13 -17.34 -13.82
CA GLU A 7 -8.26 -17.56 -15.27
C GLU A 7 -9.58 -18.25 -15.64
N GLU A 8 -9.83 -19.46 -15.11
CA GLU A 8 -11.04 -20.24 -15.42
C GLU A 8 -12.34 -19.47 -15.11
N LEU A 9 -12.36 -18.74 -13.98
CA LEU A 9 -13.53 -17.96 -13.56
C LEU A 9 -13.75 -16.75 -14.46
N LEU A 10 -12.67 -16.05 -14.82
CA LEU A 10 -12.72 -14.88 -15.69
C LEU A 10 -13.09 -15.26 -17.12
N GLU A 11 -12.54 -16.36 -17.64
CA GLU A 11 -12.90 -16.91 -18.95
C GLU A 11 -14.38 -17.31 -18.98
N GLY A 12 -14.86 -18.02 -17.95
CA GLY A 12 -16.26 -18.39 -17.83
C GLY A 12 -17.19 -17.17 -17.79
N ALA A 13 -16.86 -16.17 -16.94
CA ALA A 13 -17.63 -14.94 -16.82
C ALA A 13 -17.63 -14.12 -18.12
N PHE A 14 -16.49 -14.03 -18.80
CA PHE A 14 -16.38 -13.34 -20.09
C PHE A 14 -17.14 -14.06 -21.20
N GLY A 15 -17.15 -15.39 -21.20
CA GLY A 15 -17.99 -16.21 -22.08
C GLY A 15 -19.47 -15.87 -21.93
N MET A 16 -19.96 -15.82 -20.69
CA MET A 16 -21.35 -15.42 -20.39
C MET A 16 -21.64 -13.98 -20.81
N TYR A 17 -20.71 -13.05 -20.62
CA TYR A 17 -20.85 -11.67 -21.07
C TYR A 17 -20.98 -11.59 -22.60
N CYS A 18 -20.16 -12.35 -23.33
CA CYS A 18 -20.18 -12.44 -24.78
C CYS A 18 -21.50 -12.99 -25.36
N GLU A 19 -22.31 -13.72 -24.57
CA GLU A 19 -23.66 -14.13 -25.02
C GLU A 19 -24.60 -12.93 -25.19
N LYS A 20 -24.47 -11.93 -24.31
CA LYS A 20 -25.27 -10.69 -24.35
C LYS A 20 -24.61 -9.61 -25.20
N VAL A 21 -23.30 -9.66 -25.34
CA VAL A 21 -22.49 -8.67 -26.07
C VAL A 21 -21.58 -9.39 -27.08
N PRO A 22 -22.11 -9.80 -28.26
CA PRO A 22 -21.39 -10.69 -29.17
C PRO A 22 -20.09 -10.12 -29.75
N TRP A 23 -20.01 -8.80 -29.95
CA TRP A 23 -18.80 -8.12 -30.44
C TRP A 23 -17.64 -8.15 -29.45
N ALA A 24 -17.91 -8.46 -28.17
CA ALA A 24 -16.84 -8.59 -27.18
C ALA A 24 -15.91 -9.79 -27.48
N ARG A 25 -16.34 -10.75 -28.31
CA ARG A 25 -15.53 -11.91 -28.72
C ARG A 25 -14.30 -11.55 -29.56
N ASP A 26 -14.22 -10.33 -30.06
CA ASP A 26 -13.02 -9.82 -30.73
C ASP A 26 -11.87 -9.52 -29.74
N TYR A 27 -12.15 -9.61 -28.43
CA TYR A 27 -11.21 -9.40 -27.34
C TYR A 27 -10.99 -10.69 -26.55
N GLU A 28 -9.85 -10.77 -25.87
CA GLU A 28 -9.47 -11.87 -25.00
C GLU A 28 -9.14 -11.35 -23.59
N VAL A 29 -9.53 -12.11 -22.56
CA VAL A 29 -9.15 -11.79 -21.19
C VAL A 29 -7.69 -12.20 -20.97
N SER A 30 -6.88 -11.27 -20.49
CA SER A 30 -5.51 -11.54 -20.07
C SER A 30 -5.39 -11.27 -18.56
N PRO A 31 -5.57 -12.30 -17.70
CA PRO A 31 -5.48 -12.13 -16.25
C PRO A 31 -4.06 -11.76 -15.85
N LYS A 32 -3.88 -10.61 -15.20
CA LYS A 32 -2.58 -10.13 -14.70
C LYS A 32 -2.59 -10.13 -13.18
N SER A 33 -1.51 -10.58 -12.56
CA SER A 33 -1.35 -10.57 -11.10
C SER A 33 -0.79 -9.27 -10.53
N VAL A 34 -0.33 -8.32 -11.35
CA VAL A 34 0.44 -7.15 -10.90
C VAL A 34 -0.23 -6.36 -9.76
N LEU A 35 -1.45 -5.87 -9.96
CA LEU A 35 -2.16 -5.11 -8.91
C LEU A 35 -2.45 -5.97 -7.67
N ARG A 36 -2.88 -7.22 -7.88
CA ARG A 36 -3.14 -8.17 -6.79
C ARG A 36 -1.88 -8.38 -5.96
N GLU A 37 -0.75 -8.60 -6.61
CA GLU A 37 0.52 -8.83 -5.96
C GLU A 37 0.92 -7.62 -5.12
N MET A 38 0.87 -6.40 -5.68
CA MET A 38 1.15 -5.18 -4.90
C MET A 38 0.26 -5.06 -3.66
N LEU A 39 -1.02 -5.43 -3.76
CA LEU A 39 -1.94 -5.42 -2.61
C LEU A 39 -1.59 -6.49 -1.57
N GLU A 40 -1.27 -7.70 -2.02
CA GLU A 40 -0.92 -8.85 -1.17
C GLU A 40 0.45 -8.67 -0.48
N THR A 41 1.44 -8.12 -1.19
CA THR A 41 2.78 -7.86 -0.65
C THR A 41 2.88 -6.56 0.13
N GLY A 42 1.96 -5.62 -0.10
CA GLY A 42 2.00 -4.27 0.47
C GLY A 42 3.04 -3.38 -0.21
N ASP A 43 3.50 -3.72 -1.41
CA ASP A 43 4.53 -2.96 -2.11
C ASP A 43 4.03 -1.59 -2.55
N SER A 44 4.84 -0.57 -2.24
CA SER A 44 4.78 0.74 -2.88
C SER A 44 5.14 0.63 -4.37
N PHE A 45 4.87 1.69 -5.13
CA PHE A 45 5.28 1.75 -6.52
C PHE A 45 6.80 1.62 -6.70
N LYS A 46 7.62 2.35 -5.95
CA LYS A 46 9.08 2.28 -6.09
C LYS A 46 9.63 0.95 -5.57
N SER A 47 9.11 0.43 -4.46
CA SER A 47 9.55 -0.88 -3.95
C SER A 47 9.25 -1.99 -4.94
N TYR A 48 8.09 -1.95 -5.61
CA TYR A 48 7.75 -2.91 -6.66
C TYR A 48 8.67 -2.77 -7.89
N VAL A 49 8.95 -1.55 -8.33
CA VAL A 49 9.90 -1.28 -9.44
C VAL A 49 11.30 -1.78 -9.11
N ALA A 50 11.78 -1.54 -7.89
CA ALA A 50 13.09 -1.95 -7.41
C ALA A 50 13.19 -3.48 -7.27
N ALA A 51 12.19 -4.11 -6.66
CA ALA A 51 12.14 -5.57 -6.46
C ALA A 51 12.20 -6.34 -7.77
N TYR A 52 11.51 -5.83 -8.81
CA TYR A 52 11.49 -6.44 -10.14
C TYR A 52 12.58 -5.94 -11.10
N GLY A 53 13.36 -4.92 -10.71
CA GLY A 53 14.39 -4.32 -11.57
C GLY A 53 13.83 -3.70 -12.86
N ILE A 54 12.60 -3.17 -12.81
CA ILE A 54 11.85 -2.70 -13.99
C ILE A 54 11.86 -1.18 -14.17
N ALA A 55 12.90 -0.48 -13.70
CA ALA A 55 13.01 0.98 -13.80
C ALA A 55 12.80 1.52 -15.23
N ARG A 56 13.27 0.81 -16.27
CA ARG A 56 13.04 1.19 -17.68
C ARG A 56 11.60 1.01 -18.17
N SER A 57 10.73 0.38 -17.38
CA SER A 57 9.33 0.07 -17.70
C SER A 57 8.37 0.65 -16.66
N GLU A 58 8.84 1.56 -15.82
CA GLU A 58 8.07 2.24 -14.79
C GLU A 58 6.81 2.92 -15.33
N GLY A 59 6.93 3.65 -16.44
CA GLY A 59 5.77 4.27 -17.10
C GLY A 59 4.73 3.26 -17.63
N LEU A 60 5.13 2.04 -17.96
CA LEU A 60 4.19 0.98 -18.35
C LEU A 60 3.42 0.46 -17.13
N LEU A 61 4.10 0.32 -15.99
CA LEU A 61 3.47 -0.04 -14.72
C LEU A 61 2.48 1.05 -14.30
N LEU A 62 2.89 2.32 -14.34
CA LEU A 62 2.02 3.44 -13.99
C LEU A 62 0.78 3.46 -14.88
N ARG A 63 0.94 3.35 -16.20
CA ARG A 63 -0.20 3.29 -17.13
C ARG A 63 -1.16 2.15 -16.79
N TYR A 64 -0.63 0.97 -16.46
CA TYR A 64 -1.44 -0.18 -16.03
C TYR A 64 -2.23 0.13 -14.74
N LEU A 65 -1.59 0.74 -13.74
CA LEU A 65 -2.23 1.11 -12.47
C LEU A 65 -3.27 2.22 -12.66
N SER A 66 -2.99 3.23 -13.49
CA SER A 66 -3.94 4.30 -13.83
C SER A 66 -5.16 3.75 -14.58
N ASP A 67 -4.98 2.80 -15.48
CA ASP A 67 -6.09 2.15 -16.17
C ASP A 67 -6.91 1.28 -15.21
N ALA A 68 -6.25 0.53 -14.31
CA ALA A 68 -6.93 -0.23 -13.27
C ALA A 68 -7.76 0.68 -12.35
N PHE A 69 -7.18 1.77 -11.87
CA PHE A 69 -7.86 2.79 -11.06
C PHE A 69 -9.11 3.32 -11.76
N ARG A 70 -8.97 3.80 -13.00
CA ARG A 70 -10.10 4.34 -13.77
C ARG A 70 -11.21 3.32 -13.99
N VAL A 71 -10.85 2.07 -14.30
CA VAL A 71 -11.84 1.00 -14.54
C VAL A 71 -12.59 0.69 -13.25
N LEU A 72 -11.88 0.49 -12.13
CA LEU A 72 -12.51 0.20 -10.84
C LEU A 72 -13.39 1.36 -10.38
N ASP A 73 -12.92 2.60 -10.50
CA ASP A 73 -13.63 3.79 -10.05
C ASP A 73 -14.80 4.20 -10.93
N ARG A 74 -14.76 3.94 -12.24
CA ARG A 74 -15.82 4.41 -13.16
C ARG A 74 -16.83 3.33 -13.55
N THR A 75 -16.44 2.06 -13.48
CA THR A 75 -17.24 0.97 -14.06
C THR A 75 -17.99 0.17 -13.00
N ILE A 76 -17.47 0.08 -11.77
CA ILE A 76 -18.10 -0.71 -10.72
C ILE A 76 -19.14 0.15 -9.99
N PRO A 77 -20.45 -0.23 -10.02
CA PRO A 77 -21.50 0.48 -9.30
C PRO A 77 -21.22 0.54 -7.79
N LEU A 78 -21.53 1.67 -7.15
CA LEU A 78 -21.25 1.89 -5.73
C LEU A 78 -21.92 0.85 -4.81
N ASP A 79 -23.12 0.39 -5.16
CA ASP A 79 -23.85 -0.65 -4.41
C ASP A 79 -23.22 -2.05 -4.51
N LYS A 80 -22.26 -2.23 -5.43
CA LYS A 80 -21.48 -3.46 -5.60
C LYS A 80 -20.08 -3.36 -5.02
N ARG A 81 -19.68 -2.19 -4.51
CA ARG A 81 -18.38 -2.02 -3.87
C ARG A 81 -18.44 -2.49 -2.43
N THR A 82 -17.50 -3.36 -2.09
CA THR A 82 -17.21 -3.66 -0.68
C THR A 82 -16.34 -2.55 -0.11
N GLU A 83 -16.32 -2.44 1.22
CA GLU A 83 -15.41 -1.51 1.90
C GLU A 83 -13.94 -1.74 1.50
N GLN A 84 -13.54 -3.01 1.40
CA GLN A 84 -12.21 -3.39 0.91
C GLN A 84 -11.94 -2.91 -0.52
N LEU A 85 -12.92 -3.00 -1.42
CA LEU A 85 -12.71 -2.54 -2.80
C LEU A 85 -12.58 -1.03 -2.87
N ASP A 86 -13.37 -0.29 -2.11
CA ASP A 86 -13.23 1.15 -2.06
C ASP A 86 -11.88 1.58 -1.47
N ASP A 87 -11.36 0.85 -0.47
CA ASP A 87 -10.01 1.08 0.06
C ASP A 87 -8.94 0.90 -1.02
N ILE A 88 -9.06 -0.16 -1.83
CA ILE A 88 -8.17 -0.41 -2.98
C ILE A 88 -8.24 0.73 -3.99
N VAL A 89 -9.45 1.20 -4.32
CA VAL A 89 -9.66 2.31 -5.26
C VAL A 89 -9.04 3.60 -4.73
N ALA A 90 -9.22 3.92 -3.46
CA ALA A 90 -8.64 5.12 -2.84
C ALA A 90 -7.11 5.06 -2.82
N TRP A 91 -6.53 3.91 -2.43
CA TRP A 91 -5.09 3.70 -2.47
C TRP A 91 -4.50 3.86 -3.87
N LEU A 92 -5.11 3.21 -4.87
CA LEU A 92 -4.71 3.36 -6.27
C LEU A 92 -4.76 4.83 -6.71
N GLY A 93 -5.77 5.57 -6.25
CA GLY A 93 -5.89 6.99 -6.50
C GLY A 93 -4.69 7.78 -5.99
N VAL A 94 -4.22 7.50 -4.78
CA VAL A 94 -3.03 8.20 -4.23
C VAL A 94 -1.76 7.82 -4.98
N VAL A 95 -1.54 6.52 -5.22
CA VAL A 95 -0.34 6.03 -5.95
C VAL A 95 -0.24 6.64 -7.34
N VAL A 96 -1.35 6.71 -8.08
CA VAL A 96 -1.36 7.29 -9.43
C VAL A 96 -1.07 8.79 -9.38
N ARG A 97 -1.69 9.53 -8.46
CA ARG A 97 -1.49 10.98 -8.33
C ARG A 97 -0.07 11.36 -7.92
N SER A 98 0.52 10.63 -6.98
CA SER A 98 1.86 10.95 -6.49
C SER A 98 2.94 10.73 -7.55
N VAL A 99 2.84 9.64 -8.32
CA VAL A 99 3.80 9.34 -9.39
C VAL A 99 3.58 10.27 -10.60
N ASP A 100 2.33 10.60 -10.93
CA ASP A 100 2.05 11.59 -11.98
C ASP A 100 2.65 12.96 -11.61
N SER A 101 2.56 13.40 -10.34
CA SER A 101 3.20 14.66 -9.89
C SER A 101 4.72 14.63 -10.01
N SER A 102 5.39 13.54 -9.59
CA SER A 102 6.85 13.44 -9.71
C SER A 102 7.33 13.39 -11.17
N LEU A 103 6.59 12.69 -12.05
CA LEU A 103 6.89 12.67 -13.49
C LEU A 103 6.61 14.03 -14.15
N VAL A 104 5.55 14.72 -13.73
CA VAL A 104 5.24 16.08 -14.18
C VAL A 104 6.28 17.08 -13.70
N ASP A 105 6.83 16.95 -12.49
CA ASP A 105 7.90 17.81 -11.99
C ASP A 105 9.23 17.56 -12.72
N GLU A 106 9.55 16.29 -13.02
CA GLU A 106 10.70 15.92 -13.86
C GLU A 106 10.55 16.45 -15.31
N TRP A 107 9.33 16.51 -15.84
CA TRP A 107 9.04 17.04 -17.17
C TRP A 107 8.84 18.55 -17.22
N ALA A 108 8.47 19.19 -16.11
CA ALA A 108 8.40 20.65 -15.98
C ALA A 108 9.79 21.29 -16.11
N GLY A 109 10.86 20.57 -15.78
CA GLY A 109 12.25 20.93 -16.12
C GLY A 109 12.59 20.88 -17.61
N MET A 110 11.72 20.29 -18.45
CA MET A 110 11.90 20.08 -19.89
C MET A 110 10.78 20.69 -20.76
N GLY A 111 9.85 21.43 -20.15
CA GLY A 111 8.97 22.37 -20.83
C GLY A 111 7.83 21.76 -21.64
N GLU A 112 6.85 21.11 -20.99
CA GLU A 112 5.42 21.22 -21.31
C GLU A 112 4.57 20.51 -20.24
N ALA A 113 3.59 21.22 -19.68
CA ALA A 113 2.73 20.71 -18.60
C ALA A 113 1.37 20.26 -19.14
N ALA A 114 0.95 19.03 -18.83
CA ALA A 114 -0.41 18.56 -19.06
C ALA A 114 -1.16 18.45 -17.71
N GLN A 115 -2.21 19.26 -17.57
CA GLN A 115 -3.06 19.33 -16.38
C GLN A 115 -4.02 18.14 -16.32
N LEU A 116 -3.94 17.36 -15.25
CA LEU A 116 -5.00 16.47 -14.76
C LEU A 116 -5.12 16.65 -13.24
N ALA A 117 -5.74 17.75 -12.80
CA ALA A 117 -6.09 17.95 -11.40
C ALA A 117 -7.62 17.84 -11.22
N PRO A 118 -8.12 16.93 -10.36
CA PRO A 118 -9.46 17.04 -9.78
C PRO A 118 -9.54 18.25 -8.82
N PRO A 119 -10.74 18.77 -8.52
CA PRO A 119 -10.90 19.99 -7.73
C PRO A 119 -10.41 19.81 -6.28
N ASN A 120 -9.67 20.81 -5.81
CA ASN A 120 -9.15 20.93 -4.45
C ASN A 120 -10.28 20.93 -3.41
N ALA A 121 -10.12 20.12 -2.35
CA ALA A 121 -10.77 20.38 -1.07
C ALA A 121 -9.90 21.39 -0.32
N GLU A 122 -10.16 22.69 -0.49
CA GLU A 122 -9.30 23.81 -0.03
C GLU A 122 -9.15 23.94 1.51
N GLU A 123 -9.66 23.00 2.31
CA GLU A 123 -9.54 23.02 3.79
C GLU A 123 -9.03 21.71 4.40
N ALA A 124 -8.83 20.64 3.61
CA ALA A 124 -8.39 19.36 4.15
C ALA A 124 -6.85 19.25 4.17
N VAL A 125 -6.27 18.93 5.34
CA VAL A 125 -4.82 18.66 5.48
C VAL A 125 -4.43 17.42 4.67
N VAL A 126 -5.31 16.42 4.63
CA VAL A 126 -5.16 15.20 3.82
C VAL A 126 -6.19 15.22 2.69
N ALA A 127 -5.72 15.32 1.45
CA ALA A 127 -6.58 15.44 0.27
C ALA A 127 -7.43 14.18 0.03
N ASP A 128 -6.89 12.99 0.31
CA ASP A 128 -7.60 11.71 0.23
C ASP A 128 -7.34 10.89 1.49
N ARG A 129 -8.14 11.14 2.53
CA ARG A 129 -8.03 10.51 3.84
C ARG A 129 -8.12 8.98 3.78
N ARG A 130 -8.92 8.45 2.85
CA ARG A 130 -9.07 7.01 2.68
C ARG A 130 -7.83 6.40 2.04
N GLY A 131 -7.34 7.01 0.97
CA GLY A 131 -6.11 6.57 0.32
C GLY A 131 -4.90 6.65 1.24
N MET A 132 -4.81 7.71 2.07
CA MET A 132 -3.76 7.86 3.08
C MET A 132 -3.78 6.73 4.11
N ARG A 133 -4.95 6.39 4.67
CA ARG A 133 -5.07 5.26 5.62
C ARG A 133 -4.61 3.95 5.01
N VAL A 134 -4.90 3.72 3.73
CA VAL A 134 -4.47 2.49 3.06
C VAL A 134 -2.97 2.49 2.77
N LEU A 135 -2.37 3.63 2.41
CA LEU A 135 -0.92 3.75 2.30
C LEU A 135 -0.23 3.40 3.62
N VAL A 136 -0.68 4.01 4.71
CA VAL A 136 -0.19 3.74 6.07
C VAL A 136 -0.32 2.26 6.42
N ARG A 137 -1.50 1.67 6.21
CA ARG A 137 -1.75 0.25 6.46
C ARG A 137 -0.85 -0.66 5.64
N ASN A 138 -0.66 -0.38 4.35
CA ASN A 138 0.18 -1.19 3.48
C ASN A 138 1.66 -1.10 3.89
N ALA A 139 2.13 0.11 4.19
CA ALA A 139 3.50 0.32 4.65
C ALA A 139 3.77 -0.42 5.97
N LEU A 140 2.89 -0.29 6.97
CA LEU A 140 3.05 -0.99 8.24
C LEU A 140 2.95 -2.51 8.08
N PHE A 141 2.00 -3.00 7.28
CA PHE A 141 1.84 -4.44 7.07
C PHE A 141 3.00 -5.07 6.27
N GLN A 142 3.62 -4.32 5.36
CA GLN A 142 4.85 -4.77 4.68
C GLN A 142 5.95 -5.09 5.71
N ARG A 143 6.05 -4.30 6.79
CA ARG A 143 7.01 -4.54 7.88
C ARG A 143 6.67 -5.79 8.68
N VAL A 144 5.39 -5.98 9.03
CA VAL A 144 4.91 -7.22 9.67
C VAL A 144 5.25 -8.45 8.82
N ARG A 145 5.04 -8.37 7.51
CA ARG A 145 5.35 -9.46 6.57
C ARG A 145 6.86 -9.75 6.52
N LEU A 146 7.70 -8.73 6.44
CA LEU A 146 9.15 -8.94 6.43
C LEU A 146 9.67 -9.47 7.78
N ALA A 147 9.07 -9.04 8.89
CA ALA A 147 9.35 -9.55 10.22
C ALA A 147 9.02 -11.04 10.32
N ALA A 148 7.83 -11.46 9.87
CA ALA A 148 7.40 -12.86 9.85
C ALA A 148 8.29 -13.75 8.98
N LEU A 149 8.93 -13.17 7.95
CA LEU A 149 9.89 -13.85 7.09
C LEU A 149 11.33 -13.82 7.63
N GLY A 150 11.57 -13.20 8.80
CA GLY A 150 12.90 -13.03 9.39
C GLY A 150 13.85 -12.13 8.59
N ARG A 151 13.32 -11.26 7.73
CA ARG A 151 14.09 -10.41 6.80
C ARG A 151 14.50 -9.09 7.43
N ALA A 152 15.29 -9.17 8.51
CA ALA A 152 15.78 -7.99 9.23
C ALA A 152 16.65 -7.06 8.36
N ASP A 153 17.31 -7.60 7.33
CA ASP A 153 18.12 -6.81 6.38
C ASP A 153 17.25 -5.95 5.47
N GLU A 154 16.15 -6.49 4.94
CA GLU A 154 15.20 -5.74 4.10
C GLU A 154 14.45 -4.68 4.91
N LEU A 155 13.97 -5.05 6.11
CA LEU A 155 13.41 -4.12 7.08
C LEU A 155 14.39 -2.99 7.42
N GLY A 156 15.63 -3.36 7.69
CA GLY A 156 16.71 -2.44 7.99
C GLY A 156 17.01 -1.46 6.88
N ARG A 157 16.85 -1.84 5.60
CA ARG A 157 17.00 -0.93 4.46
C ARG A 157 15.83 0.05 4.35
N LEU A 158 14.60 -0.41 4.62
CA LEU A 158 13.40 0.43 4.55
C LEU A 158 13.39 1.50 5.64
N ASP A 159 13.78 1.15 6.87
CA ASP A 159 13.58 2.00 8.04
C ASP A 159 14.87 2.69 8.51
N LEU A 160 15.97 2.57 7.75
CA LEU A 160 17.26 3.18 8.07
C LEU A 160 17.16 4.69 8.23
N ASP A 161 16.43 5.34 7.32
CA ASP A 161 16.30 6.79 7.25
C ASP A 161 15.54 7.36 8.47
N TRP A 162 14.75 6.53 9.15
CA TRP A 162 14.07 6.89 10.40
C TRP A 162 14.80 6.38 11.64
N GLY A 163 16.04 5.91 11.47
CA GLY A 163 16.91 5.48 12.55
C GLY A 163 16.65 4.07 13.07
N PHE A 164 15.86 3.26 12.36
CA PHE A 164 15.56 1.87 12.71
C PHE A 164 16.16 0.88 11.69
N GLY A 165 17.50 0.91 11.59
CA GLY A 165 18.24 0.04 10.67
C GLY A 165 18.32 -1.44 11.10
N GLU A 166 18.95 -2.25 10.25
CA GLU A 166 19.01 -3.73 10.36
C GLU A 166 19.36 -4.24 11.77
N ARG A 167 20.33 -3.62 12.44
CA ARG A 167 20.75 -4.05 13.77
C ARG A 167 19.63 -3.92 14.80
N LYS A 168 18.85 -2.84 14.76
CA LYS A 168 17.72 -2.63 15.69
C LYS A 168 16.58 -3.61 15.38
N TRP A 169 16.27 -3.79 14.09
CA TRP A 169 15.31 -4.81 13.66
C TRP A 169 15.71 -6.21 14.08
N ARG A 170 16.98 -6.58 13.93
CA ARG A 170 17.46 -7.89 14.37
C ARG A 170 17.24 -8.09 15.87
N THR A 171 17.67 -7.14 16.71
CA THR A 171 17.48 -7.21 18.16
C THR A 171 15.99 -7.31 18.53
N ALA A 172 15.15 -6.45 17.96
CA ALA A 172 13.71 -6.46 18.27
C ALA A 172 13.02 -7.77 17.84
N LEU A 173 13.42 -8.36 16.70
CA LEU A 173 12.88 -9.65 16.26
C LEU A 173 13.44 -10.82 17.07
N GLU A 174 14.71 -10.77 17.49
CA GLU A 174 15.29 -11.77 18.40
C GLU A 174 14.52 -11.80 19.73
N GLU A 175 14.25 -10.62 20.31
CA GLU A 175 13.45 -10.48 21.53
C GLU A 175 12.01 -10.96 21.33
N PHE A 176 11.37 -10.61 20.20
CA PHE A 176 10.04 -11.12 19.86
C PHE A 176 10.00 -12.65 19.79
N TYR A 177 10.94 -13.28 19.06
CA TYR A 177 10.95 -14.74 18.88
C TYR A 177 11.49 -15.51 20.11
N GLU A 178 12.07 -14.81 21.09
CA GLU A 178 12.37 -15.38 22.41
C GLU A 178 11.09 -15.51 23.26
N ALA A 179 10.14 -14.57 23.10
CA ALA A 179 8.87 -14.56 23.81
C ALA A 179 7.74 -15.33 23.08
N HIS A 180 7.68 -15.24 21.75
CA HIS A 180 6.61 -15.79 20.91
C HIS A 180 7.15 -16.75 19.85
N GLU A 181 6.46 -17.87 19.62
CA GLU A 181 6.93 -18.87 18.64
C GLU A 181 6.54 -18.53 17.20
N GLU A 182 5.44 -17.78 17.00
CA GLU A 182 4.86 -17.53 15.68
C GLU A 182 4.41 -16.07 15.53
N LEU A 183 4.69 -15.48 14.36
CA LEU A 183 4.07 -14.24 13.90
C LEU A 183 3.15 -14.54 12.71
N ARG A 184 1.85 -14.28 12.87
CA ARG A 184 0.83 -14.52 11.85
C ARG A 184 0.71 -13.35 10.88
N ILE A 185 0.47 -13.67 9.62
CA ILE A 185 0.29 -12.72 8.51
C ILE A 185 -0.94 -13.04 7.65
N ASP A 186 -1.89 -13.76 8.22
CA ASP A 186 -3.14 -14.13 7.54
C ASP A 186 -4.10 -12.93 7.42
N ALA A 187 -5.31 -13.21 6.92
CA ALA A 187 -6.33 -12.17 6.72
C ALA A 187 -6.75 -11.50 8.04
N ASP A 188 -6.71 -12.22 9.16
CA ASP A 188 -7.09 -11.69 10.47
C ASP A 188 -5.97 -10.81 11.04
N ALA A 189 -4.70 -11.20 10.85
CA ALA A 189 -3.55 -10.37 11.21
C ALA A 189 -3.51 -9.03 10.47
N ARG A 190 -4.09 -8.96 9.26
CA ARG A 190 -4.24 -7.70 8.51
C ARG A 190 -5.45 -6.88 8.95
N SER A 191 -6.33 -7.39 9.81
CA SER A 191 -7.60 -6.73 10.17
C SER A 191 -7.41 -5.39 10.90
N ALA A 192 -8.48 -4.62 11.01
CA ALA A 192 -8.48 -3.35 11.73
C ALA A 192 -8.24 -3.51 13.24
N ALA A 193 -8.28 -4.74 13.79
CA ALA A 193 -7.99 -4.99 15.20
C ALA A 193 -6.50 -4.80 15.54
N PHE A 194 -5.61 -4.94 14.54
CA PHE A 194 -4.16 -4.84 14.71
C PHE A 194 -3.57 -3.52 14.23
N LEU A 195 -4.41 -2.57 13.85
CA LEU A 195 -3.99 -1.27 13.36
C LEU A 195 -4.81 -0.16 14.00
N ASP A 196 -4.13 0.75 14.68
CA ASP A 196 -4.71 1.97 15.22
C ASP A 196 -4.08 3.18 14.52
N ILE A 197 -4.92 4.12 14.10
CA ILE A 197 -4.52 5.37 13.45
C ILE A 197 -5.24 6.50 14.20
N ASP A 198 -4.50 7.23 15.01
CA ASP A 198 -4.98 8.43 15.69
C ASP A 198 -4.73 9.66 14.82
N GLU A 199 -5.83 10.23 14.34
CA GLU A 199 -5.87 11.38 13.44
C GLU A 199 -6.05 12.71 14.19
N SER A 200 -6.05 12.70 15.54
CA SER A 200 -6.35 13.87 16.38
C SER A 200 -5.37 15.04 16.17
N ALA A 201 -4.11 14.74 15.84
CA ALA A 201 -3.05 15.71 15.60
C ALA A 201 -3.00 16.23 14.14
N GLU A 202 -3.93 15.82 13.26
CA GLU A 202 -3.90 16.16 11.84
C GLU A 202 -3.91 17.67 11.58
N LEU A 203 -4.81 18.42 12.25
CA LEU A 203 -4.94 19.86 12.03
C LEU A 203 -3.84 20.67 12.73
N ALA A 204 -3.36 20.19 13.88
CA ALA A 204 -2.42 20.92 14.73
C ALA A 204 -0.97 20.72 14.27
N ASP A 205 -0.59 19.49 13.97
CA ASP A 205 0.78 19.07 13.74
C ASP A 205 1.02 18.48 12.35
N ARG A 206 -0.03 18.37 11.52
CA ARG A 206 0.03 17.71 10.20
C ARG A 206 0.62 16.31 10.30
N ARG A 207 0.23 15.58 11.36
CA ARG A 207 0.68 14.22 11.68
C ARG A 207 -0.47 13.31 12.05
N TRP A 208 -0.31 12.02 11.74
CA TRP A 208 -1.11 10.94 12.33
C TRP A 208 -0.22 10.05 13.19
N HIS A 209 -0.69 9.67 14.38
CA HIS A 209 -0.01 8.68 15.20
C HIS A 209 -0.52 7.29 14.81
N VAL A 210 0.39 6.38 14.52
CA VAL A 210 0.03 5.05 14.01
C VAL A 210 0.65 3.97 14.86
N ARG A 211 -0.12 2.91 15.10
CA ARG A 211 0.29 1.73 15.83
C ARG A 211 -0.09 0.47 15.06
N GLN A 212 0.90 -0.33 14.72
CA GLN A 212 0.71 -1.65 14.13
C GLN A 212 1.10 -2.72 15.13
N ILE A 213 0.14 -3.51 15.56
CA ILE A 213 0.32 -4.62 16.50
C ILE A 213 0.71 -5.87 15.71
N PHE A 214 1.63 -6.67 16.26
CA PHE A 214 2.00 -7.95 15.70
C PHE A 214 1.03 -9.02 16.21
N CYS A 215 0.49 -9.84 15.31
CA CYS A 215 -0.42 -10.92 15.67
C CYS A 215 0.42 -12.16 16.02
N ASP A 216 0.74 -12.30 17.31
CA ASP A 216 1.43 -13.47 17.84
C ASP A 216 0.53 -14.72 17.88
N GLY A 217 1.16 -15.89 18.04
CA GLY A 217 0.47 -17.16 18.06
C GLY A 217 -0.46 -17.33 19.27
N GLU A 218 -0.07 -16.73 20.39
CA GLU A 218 -0.64 -16.88 21.72
C GLU A 218 -1.82 -15.91 21.98
N GLY A 219 -1.87 -14.79 21.26
CA GLY A 219 -2.89 -13.74 21.36
C GLY A 219 -2.59 -12.68 22.42
N ASP A 220 -1.32 -12.50 22.81
CA ASP A 220 -0.89 -11.56 23.85
C ASP A 220 -0.86 -10.11 23.34
N HIS A 221 -0.56 -9.92 22.04
CA HIS A 221 -0.61 -8.65 21.33
C HIS A 221 0.25 -7.54 21.96
N ASP A 222 1.39 -7.91 22.50
CA ASP A 222 2.28 -7.05 23.30
C ASP A 222 3.44 -6.45 22.47
N PHE A 223 3.71 -6.95 21.27
CA PHE A 223 4.69 -6.39 20.35
C PHE A 223 4.04 -5.48 19.29
N ARG A 224 4.65 -4.32 19.03
CA ARG A 224 4.09 -3.33 18.09
C ARG A 224 5.14 -2.43 17.44
N ILE A 225 4.75 -1.83 16.33
CA ILE A 225 5.39 -0.65 15.71
C ILE A 225 4.60 0.58 16.13
N GLU A 226 5.27 1.63 16.57
CA GLU A 226 4.70 2.97 16.79
C GLU A 226 5.48 4.01 16.01
N ALA A 227 4.77 4.90 15.33
CA ALA A 227 5.36 5.97 14.54
C ALA A 227 4.38 7.13 14.34
N ASP A 228 4.93 8.28 13.95
CA ASP A 228 4.16 9.42 13.46
C ASP A 228 4.27 9.47 11.94
N VAL A 229 3.17 9.67 11.23
CA VAL A 229 3.17 9.85 9.77
C VAL A 229 3.22 11.34 9.47
N ASP A 230 4.23 11.78 8.71
CA ASP A 230 4.28 13.12 8.16
C ASP A 230 3.31 13.22 6.97
N LEU A 231 2.21 13.96 7.14
CA LEU A 231 1.13 13.99 6.17
C LEU A 231 1.51 14.74 4.89
N ASP A 232 2.39 15.73 4.98
CA ASP A 232 2.82 16.52 3.83
C ASP A 232 3.80 15.73 2.98
N ALA A 233 4.86 15.24 3.61
CA ALA A 233 5.90 14.48 2.92
C ALA A 233 5.33 13.18 2.31
N THR A 234 4.36 12.54 2.97
CA THR A 234 3.70 11.34 2.45
C THR A 234 2.83 11.63 1.22
N GLN A 235 2.08 12.74 1.22
CA GLN A 235 1.25 13.11 0.08
C GLN A 235 2.09 13.53 -1.13
N ASP A 236 3.18 14.25 -0.91
CA ASP A 236 4.09 14.67 -1.97
C ASP A 236 4.87 13.48 -2.55
N GLY A 237 5.34 12.57 -1.70
CA GLY A 237 6.20 11.46 -2.09
C GLY A 237 5.47 10.20 -2.59
N GLY A 238 4.18 10.06 -2.28
CA GLY A 238 3.40 8.85 -2.61
C GLY A 238 3.74 7.61 -1.77
N GLU A 239 4.59 7.79 -0.77
CA GLU A 239 5.11 6.77 0.11
C GLU A 239 5.08 7.30 1.53
N VAL A 240 4.79 6.42 2.49
CA VAL A 240 4.63 6.83 3.89
C VAL A 240 5.98 7.27 4.45
N VAL A 241 6.03 8.51 4.91
CA VAL A 241 7.18 9.07 5.61
C VAL A 241 6.89 9.05 7.10
N PHE A 242 7.67 8.26 7.85
CA PHE A 242 7.53 8.20 9.30
C PHE A 242 8.47 9.17 10.02
N ALA A 243 8.07 9.57 11.20
CA ALA A 243 8.85 10.22 12.23
C ALA A 243 8.67 9.46 13.55
N ASN A 244 9.61 9.62 14.49
CA ASN A 244 9.55 8.95 15.80
C ASN A 244 9.35 7.43 15.74
N PHE A 245 9.85 6.76 14.68
CA PHE A 245 9.64 5.34 14.43
C PHE A 245 10.29 4.45 15.50
N ARG A 246 9.51 3.54 16.07
CA ARG A 246 9.94 2.55 17.07
C ARG A 246 9.23 1.22 16.83
N ALA A 247 9.89 0.12 17.18
CA ALA A 247 9.31 -1.22 17.19
C ALA A 247 9.87 -2.01 18.37
N GLY A 248 9.00 -2.75 19.07
CA GLY A 248 9.36 -3.48 20.29
C GLY A 248 8.13 -3.88 21.11
N PHE A 249 8.37 -4.37 22.33
CA PHE A 249 7.31 -4.63 23.30
C PHE A 249 6.70 -3.32 23.79
N PHE A 250 5.39 -3.33 24.02
CA PHE A 250 4.62 -2.13 24.34
C PHE A 250 5.09 -1.40 25.61
N GLU A 251 5.70 -2.13 26.55
CA GLU A 251 6.25 -1.60 27.81
C GLU A 251 7.56 -0.81 27.60
N GLU A 252 8.24 -1.03 26.48
CA GLU A 252 9.56 -0.46 26.18
C GLU A 252 9.49 0.72 25.20
N LEU A 253 8.30 1.01 24.68
CA LEU A 253 8.04 2.00 23.63
C LEU A 253 7.70 3.40 24.15
#